data_AF-A0A9P0D3I6-F1
#
_entry.id   AF-A0A9P0D3I6-F1
#
_cell.length_a   1.000
_cell.length_b   1.000
_cell.length_c   1.000
_cell.angle_alpha   90.00
_cell.angle_beta   90.00
_cell.angle_gamma   90.00
#
_symmetry.space_group_name_H-M   'P 1'
#
loop_
_entity.id
_entity.type
_entity.pdbx_description
1 polymer ?
#
loop_
_entity_poly.entity_id
_entity_poly.type
_entity_poly.pdbx_seq_one_letter_code
_entity_poly.pdbx_strand_id
1 'polypeptide(L)'
;MDKNVLASTKKSDEIDDVERQFKIKAAIFLSGISGLSALIGFGATVASARKQDPKYFSIGMTPMKELPETGASLALRALGWGSLYAFVGCGVLFYSIWKISGANNMQEFRYKMGSVLPTIPKNTPPQGRTEFSGLNDLLDYLQHQRGVKDK
;
A
#
# COMPACT_ATOMS: atom_id res chain seq x y z
N MET A 1 15.69 15.75 45.04
CA MET A 1 15.55 15.79 43.57
C MET A 1 16.43 14.70 43.01
N ASP A 2 15.78 13.61 42.61
CA ASP A 2 16.27 12.25 42.83
C ASP A 2 17.08 11.67 41.67
N LYS A 3 18.25 11.13 41.98
CA LYS A 3 19.14 10.42 41.04
C LYS A 3 18.46 9.22 40.36
N ASN A 4 17.41 8.68 40.98
CA ASN A 4 16.63 7.53 40.50
C ASN A 4 15.68 7.88 39.34
N VAL A 5 15.22 9.15 39.30
CA VAL A 5 14.37 9.66 38.21
C VAL A 5 15.21 9.93 36.97
N LEU A 6 16.39 10.53 37.13
CA LEU A 6 17.35 10.75 36.02
C LEU A 6 17.86 9.43 35.42
N ALA A 7 18.05 8.39 36.23
CA ALA A 7 18.42 7.06 35.77
C ALA A 7 17.29 6.36 35.00
N SER A 8 16.02 6.58 35.40
CA SER A 8 14.86 6.03 34.70
C SER A 8 14.62 6.71 33.36
N THR A 9 14.71 8.05 33.29
CA THR A 9 14.58 8.79 32.02
C THR A 9 15.69 8.42 31.05
N LYS A 10 16.95 8.37 31.51
CA LYS A 10 18.09 7.98 30.66
C LYS A 10 17.96 6.55 30.12
N LYS A 11 17.39 5.63 30.91
CA LYS A 11 17.15 4.23 30.50
C LYS A 11 16.01 4.11 29.50
N SER A 12 14.95 4.91 29.64
CA SER A 12 13.86 4.97 28.67
C SER A 12 14.33 5.53 27.32
N ASP A 13 15.06 6.64 27.33
CA ASP A 13 15.57 7.28 26.10
C ASP A 13 16.50 6.34 25.31
N GLU A 14 17.37 5.58 25.99
CA GLU A 14 18.30 4.64 25.34
C GLU A 14 17.57 3.43 24.70
N ILE A 15 16.51 2.92 25.33
CA ILE A 15 15.70 1.80 24.81
C ILE A 15 14.90 2.28 23.58
N ASP A 16 14.32 3.47 23.64
CA ASP A 16 13.54 4.07 22.55
C ASP A 16 14.42 4.34 21.31
N ASP A 17 15.66 4.79 21.50
CA ASP A 17 16.61 4.98 20.42
C ASP A 17 16.99 3.67 19.74
N VAL A 18 17.27 2.61 20.50
CA VAL A 18 17.61 1.28 19.95
C VAL A 18 16.44 0.71 19.13
N GLU A 19 15.21 0.82 19.64
CA GLU A 19 14.02 0.36 18.91
C GLU A 19 13.75 1.20 17.66
N ARG A 20 13.98 2.52 17.71
CA ARG A 20 13.90 3.40 16.54
C ARG A 20 14.92 3.02 15.48
N GLN A 21 16.17 2.74 15.86
CA GLN A 21 17.21 2.27 14.93
C GLN A 21 16.84 0.92 14.30
N PHE A 22 16.27 0.00 15.08
CA PHE A 22 15.79 -1.28 14.58
C PHE A 22 14.64 -1.10 13.56
N LYS A 23 13.64 -0.27 13.89
CA LYS A 23 12.52 0.05 13.00
C LYS A 23 12.97 0.72 11.71
N ILE A 24 13.94 1.63 11.77
CA ILE A 24 14.51 2.28 10.58
C ILE A 24 15.22 1.24 9.70
N LYS A 25 16.03 0.36 10.28
CA LYS A 25 16.70 -0.73 9.53
C LYS A 25 15.69 -1.69 8.89
N ALA A 26 14.66 -2.09 9.63
CA ALA A 26 13.59 -2.94 9.13
C ALA A 26 12.79 -2.25 8.01
N ALA A 27 12.49 -0.96 8.13
CA ALA A 27 11.77 -0.18 7.13
C ALA A 27 12.57 -0.06 5.82
N ILE A 28 13.87 0.21 5.90
CA ILE A 28 14.75 0.28 4.72
C ILE A 28 14.81 -1.09 4.03
N PHE A 29 14.96 -2.16 4.80
CA PHE A 29 14.99 -3.52 4.25
C PHE A 29 13.67 -3.92 3.57
N LEU A 30 12.53 -3.68 4.24
CA LEU A 30 11.22 -4.03 3.73
C LEU A 30 10.85 -3.19 2.49
N SER A 31 11.13 -1.89 2.51
CA SER A 31 10.91 -1.02 1.34
C SER A 31 11.82 -1.40 0.17
N GLY A 32 13.06 -1.81 0.42
CA GLY A 32 13.97 -2.33 -0.60
C GLY A 32 13.42 -3.59 -1.28
N ILE A 33 13.02 -4.61 -0.51
CA ILE A 33 12.45 -5.84 -1.06
C ILE A 33 11.11 -5.59 -1.75
N SER A 34 10.26 -4.76 -1.16
CA SER A 34 8.97 -4.39 -1.75
C SER A 34 9.13 -3.64 -3.08
N GLY A 35 10.05 -2.66 -3.13
CA GLY A 35 10.37 -1.92 -4.35
C GLY A 35 10.96 -2.82 -5.43
N LEU A 36 11.91 -3.68 -5.07
CA LEU A 36 12.50 -4.64 -6.01
C LEU A 36 11.45 -5.63 -6.55
N SER A 37 10.55 -6.12 -5.71
CA SER A 37 9.45 -7.00 -6.10
C SER A 37 8.50 -6.32 -7.09
N ALA A 38 8.12 -5.06 -6.82
CA ALA A 38 7.26 -4.29 -7.72
C ALA A 38 7.93 -4.04 -9.08
N LEU A 39 9.23 -3.70 -9.09
CA LEU A 39 9.99 -3.50 -10.33
C LEU A 39 10.13 -4.79 -11.14
N ILE A 40 10.41 -5.92 -10.49
CA ILE A 40 10.51 -7.22 -11.15
C ILE A 40 9.14 -7.65 -11.71
N GLY A 41 8.06 -7.54 -10.94
CA GLY A 41 6.72 -7.92 -11.38
C GLY A 41 6.18 -7.05 -12.51
N PHE A 42 6.34 -5.72 -12.40
CA PHE A 42 5.98 -4.78 -13.45
C PHE A 42 6.85 -4.99 -14.70
N GLY A 43 8.17 -5.16 -14.51
CA GLY A 43 9.12 -5.44 -15.59
C GLY A 43 8.80 -6.74 -16.32
N ALA A 44 8.44 -7.81 -15.60
CA ALA A 44 8.02 -9.08 -16.18
C ALA A 44 6.72 -8.93 -17.00
N THR A 45 5.78 -8.13 -16.53
CA THR A 45 4.52 -7.83 -17.24
C THR A 45 4.77 -6.99 -18.50
N VAL A 46 5.65 -6.00 -18.42
CA VAL A 46 6.09 -5.22 -19.60
C VAL A 46 6.88 -6.10 -20.57
N ALA A 47 7.63 -7.08 -20.06
CA ALA A 47 8.39 -8.05 -20.85
C ALA A 47 7.50 -9.13 -21.51
N SER A 48 6.37 -9.49 -20.92
CA SER A 48 5.39 -10.37 -21.55
C SER A 48 4.57 -9.60 -22.60
N ALA A 49 4.19 -8.35 -22.32
CA ALA A 49 3.48 -7.48 -23.27
C ALA A 49 4.30 -7.22 -24.55
N ARG A 50 5.61 -6.96 -24.43
CA ARG A 50 6.49 -6.81 -25.61
C ARG A 50 6.65 -8.08 -26.44
N LYS A 51 6.52 -9.27 -25.83
CA LYS A 51 6.60 -10.54 -26.57
C LYS A 51 5.35 -10.78 -27.41
N GLN A 52 4.21 -10.24 -26.99
CA GLN A 52 2.96 -10.28 -27.75
C GLN A 52 3.01 -9.32 -28.96
N ASP A 53 3.59 -8.12 -28.80
CA ASP A 53 3.68 -7.11 -29.88
C ASP A 53 5.09 -6.51 -30.08
N PRO A 54 6.06 -7.26 -30.65
CA PRO A 54 7.46 -6.82 -30.75
C PRO A 54 7.68 -5.65 -31.73
N LYS A 55 6.84 -5.53 -32.77
CA LYS A 55 7.01 -4.54 -33.85
C LYS A 55 6.67 -3.11 -33.40
N TYR A 56 5.66 -2.93 -32.54
CA TYR A 56 5.21 -1.61 -32.08
C TYR A 56 5.84 -1.21 -30.73
N PHE A 57 6.19 -2.16 -29.84
CA PHE A 57 6.86 -1.86 -28.57
C PHE A 57 8.32 -1.43 -28.71
N SER A 58 9.08 -2.04 -29.62
CA SER A 58 10.51 -1.73 -29.83
C SER A 58 10.71 -0.30 -30.34
N ILE A 59 9.81 0.17 -31.21
CA ILE A 59 9.78 1.53 -31.72
C ILE A 59 9.43 2.53 -30.60
N GLY A 60 8.58 2.13 -29.63
CA GLY A 60 8.22 2.97 -28.47
C GLY A 60 9.29 3.10 -27.39
N MET A 61 10.26 2.18 -27.31
CA MET A 61 11.38 2.23 -26.36
C MET A 61 12.62 2.95 -26.89
N THR A 62 12.77 3.08 -28.21
CA THR A 62 13.94 3.71 -28.83
C THR A 62 13.68 5.21 -28.93
N PRO A 63 14.48 6.10 -28.29
CA PRO A 63 14.33 7.54 -28.45
C PRO A 63 14.89 7.96 -29.81
N MET A 64 14.25 7.56 -30.91
CA MET A 64 14.68 7.93 -32.25
C MET A 64 14.02 9.25 -32.62
N LYS A 65 14.84 10.28 -32.79
CA LYS A 65 14.49 11.70 -32.98
C LYS A 65 13.76 12.01 -34.30
N GLU A 66 13.52 11.04 -35.18
CA GLU A 66 13.26 11.35 -36.60
C GLU A 66 12.17 10.52 -37.32
N LEU A 67 11.39 9.66 -36.64
CA LEU A 67 10.26 8.96 -37.28
C LEU A 67 8.92 9.18 -36.56
N PRO A 68 7.81 9.27 -37.31
CA PRO A 68 6.50 9.66 -36.78
C PRO A 68 6.05 8.74 -35.64
N GLU A 69 5.66 9.39 -34.54
CA GLU A 69 5.22 8.81 -33.26
C GLU A 69 4.29 7.61 -33.47
N THR A 70 4.82 6.40 -33.20
CA THR A 70 3.98 5.21 -33.12
C THR A 70 3.17 5.30 -31.82
N GLY A 71 1.87 5.00 -31.80
CA GLY A 71 1.02 5.13 -30.60
C GLY A 71 1.57 4.47 -29.31
N ALA A 72 2.46 3.49 -29.47
CA ALA A 72 3.21 2.87 -28.38
C ALA A 72 4.23 3.81 -27.69
N SER A 73 4.94 4.71 -28.41
CA SER A 73 5.85 5.69 -27.80
C SER A 73 5.07 6.68 -26.93
N LEU A 74 3.94 7.16 -27.45
CA LEU A 74 3.04 8.05 -26.74
C LEU A 74 2.47 7.39 -25.47
N ALA A 75 2.01 6.14 -25.58
CA ALA A 75 1.45 5.39 -24.48
C ALA A 75 2.49 5.06 -23.40
N LEU A 76 3.71 4.67 -23.78
CA LEU A 76 4.79 4.39 -22.81
C LEU A 76 5.21 5.65 -22.06
N ARG A 77 5.31 6.80 -22.74
CA ARG A 77 5.62 8.09 -22.08
C ARG A 77 4.49 8.55 -21.17
N ALA A 78 3.23 8.43 -21.64
CA ALA A 78 2.05 8.75 -20.83
C ALA A 78 1.92 7.83 -19.61
N LEU A 79 2.19 6.53 -19.76
CA LEU A 79 2.20 5.56 -18.66
C LEU A 79 3.33 5.83 -17.67
N GLY A 80 4.52 6.20 -18.16
CA GLY A 80 5.67 6.55 -17.32
C GLY A 80 5.43 7.82 -16.50
N TRP A 81 5.07 8.93 -17.15
CA TRP A 81 4.74 10.18 -16.46
C TRP A 81 3.49 10.06 -15.59
N GLY A 82 2.49 9.29 -16.03
CA GLY A 82 1.26 9.05 -15.28
C GLY A 82 1.50 8.25 -14.00
N SER A 83 2.32 7.20 -14.03
CA SER A 83 2.65 6.42 -12.82
C SER A 83 3.44 7.27 -11.82
N LEU A 84 4.41 8.06 -12.28
CA LEU A 84 5.15 9.00 -11.43
C LEU A 84 4.21 10.02 -10.79
N TYR A 85 3.30 10.62 -11.57
CA TYR A 85 2.33 11.58 -11.07
C TYR A 85 1.31 10.93 -10.11
N ALA A 86 0.95 9.67 -10.31
CA ALA A 86 0.08 8.94 -9.40
C ALA A 86 0.73 8.72 -8.03
N PHE A 87 2.00 8.29 -7.98
CA PHE A 87 2.71 8.11 -6.72
C PHE A 87 2.97 9.45 -6.01
N VAL A 88 3.42 10.47 -6.74
CA VAL A 88 3.65 11.80 -6.17
C VAL A 88 2.34 12.45 -5.75
N GLY A 89 1.30 12.36 -6.57
CA GLY A 89 -0.04 12.90 -6.31
C GLY A 89 -0.71 12.25 -5.11
N CYS A 90 -0.71 10.92 -5.01
CA CYS A 90 -1.18 10.23 -3.80
C CYS A 90 -0.35 10.66 -2.59
N GLY A 91 0.98 10.67 -2.68
CA GLY A 91 1.85 11.10 -1.59
C GLY A 91 1.53 12.51 -1.07
N VAL A 92 1.37 13.47 -1.99
CA VAL A 92 1.02 14.85 -1.66
C VAL A 92 -0.40 14.95 -1.12
N LEU A 93 -1.39 14.24 -1.68
CA LEU A 93 -2.78 14.25 -1.19
C LEU A 93 -2.88 13.67 0.22
N PHE A 94 -2.28 12.51 0.48
CA PHE A 94 -2.24 11.91 1.82
C PHE A 94 -1.46 12.78 2.81
N TYR A 95 -0.35 13.38 2.39
CA TYR A 95 0.40 14.33 3.21
C TYR A 95 -0.41 15.60 3.51
N SER A 96 -1.19 16.09 2.54
CA SER A 96 -2.07 17.26 2.71
C SER A 96 -3.19 16.96 3.69
N ILE A 97 -3.82 15.78 3.59
CA ILE A 97 -4.81 15.31 4.56
C ILE A 97 -4.19 15.20 5.96
N TRP A 98 -2.96 14.68 6.06
CA TRP A 98 -2.24 14.63 7.34
C TRP A 98 -1.94 16.04 7.89
N LYS A 99 -1.48 16.96 7.04
CA LYS A 99 -1.19 18.36 7.40
C LYS A 99 -2.43 19.15 7.85
N ILE A 100 -3.57 18.91 7.22
CA ILE A 100 -4.85 19.58 7.54
C ILE A 100 -5.50 18.91 8.77
N SER A 101 -5.28 17.62 8.99
CA SER A 101 -5.85 16.88 10.11
C SER A 101 -5.32 17.32 11.48
N GLY A 102 -4.19 18.04 11.55
CA GLY A 102 -3.65 18.61 12.80
C GLY A 102 -3.17 17.57 13.84
N ALA A 103 -3.26 16.28 13.51
CA ALA A 103 -2.80 15.17 14.33
C ALA A 103 -1.27 15.06 14.23
N ASN A 104 -0.57 15.53 15.26
CA ASN A 104 0.86 15.30 15.43
C ASN A 104 1.20 13.82 15.71
N ASN A 105 0.18 12.97 15.89
CA ASN A 105 0.36 11.56 16.23
C ASN A 105 -0.72 10.66 15.61
N MET A 106 -0.32 9.45 15.17
CA MET A 106 -1.20 8.45 14.55
C MET A 106 -2.37 8.03 15.47
N GLN A 107 -2.14 8.01 16.78
CA GLN A 107 -3.20 7.73 17.76
C GLN A 107 -4.33 8.78 17.73
N GLU A 108 -3.99 10.06 17.53
CA GLU A 108 -4.95 11.16 17.58
C GLU A 108 -5.79 11.23 16.29
N PHE A 109 -5.16 10.95 15.14
CA PHE A 109 -5.86 10.76 13.87
C PHE A 109 -6.86 9.60 13.96
N ARG A 110 -6.42 8.44 14.48
CA ARG A 110 -7.29 7.27 14.66
C ARG A 110 -8.45 7.57 15.61
N TYR A 111 -8.21 8.30 16.68
CA TYR A 111 -9.24 8.67 17.65
C TYR A 111 -10.26 9.65 17.06
N LYS A 112 -9.81 10.71 16.37
CA LYS A 112 -10.70 11.70 15.75
C LYS A 112 -11.48 11.10 14.57
N MET A 113 -10.83 10.36 13.68
CA MET A 113 -11.51 9.62 12.61
C MET A 113 -12.47 8.58 13.18
N GLY A 114 -12.08 7.86 14.23
CA GLY A 114 -12.94 6.90 14.93
C GLY A 114 -14.15 7.54 15.61
N SER A 115 -14.06 8.80 16.04
CA SER A 115 -15.18 9.55 16.63
C SER A 115 -16.11 10.20 15.61
N VAL A 116 -15.61 10.48 14.40
CA VAL A 116 -16.40 11.03 13.28
C VAL A 116 -17.21 9.95 12.58
N LEU A 117 -16.71 8.70 12.60
CA LEU A 117 -17.43 7.56 12.08
C LEU A 117 -18.49 7.13 13.11
N PRO A 118 -19.78 7.06 12.73
CA PRO A 118 -20.82 6.56 13.62
C PRO A 118 -20.48 5.12 14.02
N THR A 119 -20.47 4.85 15.32
CA THR A 119 -20.19 3.51 15.86
C THR A 119 -21.17 2.51 15.27
N ILE A 120 -20.68 1.59 14.44
CA ILE A 120 -21.51 0.50 13.92
C ILE A 120 -22.00 -0.32 15.11
N PRO A 121 -23.32 -0.42 15.33
CA PRO A 121 -23.86 -1.23 16.40
C PRO A 121 -23.42 -2.68 16.19
N LYS A 122 -22.86 -3.28 17.24
CA LYS A 122 -22.44 -4.69 17.21
C LYS A 122 -23.69 -5.53 16.95
N ASN A 123 -23.68 -6.30 15.87
CA ASN A 123 -24.77 -7.18 15.50
C ASN A 123 -24.83 -8.36 16.48
N THR A 124 -25.71 -8.27 17.48
CA THR A 124 -26.08 -9.36 18.38
C THR A 124 -27.54 -9.74 18.07
N PRO A 125 -27.85 -10.84 17.38
CA PRO A 125 -26.99 -11.98 16.99
C PRO A 125 -26.23 -11.80 15.66
N PRO A 126 -25.09 -12.50 15.45
CA PRO A 126 -24.29 -12.38 14.24
C PRO A 126 -25.06 -12.90 13.01
N GLN A 127 -25.38 -12.02 12.05
CA GLN A 127 -26.00 -12.42 10.77
C GLN A 127 -25.00 -13.02 9.76
N GLY A 128 -23.75 -13.30 10.15
CA GLY A 128 -22.75 -13.95 9.30
C GLY A 128 -21.60 -14.57 10.11
N ARG A 129 -21.12 -15.74 9.68
CA ARG A 129 -19.96 -16.44 10.24
C ARG A 129 -18.71 -15.69 9.78
N THR A 130 -17.97 -15.05 10.69
CA THR A 130 -16.73 -14.29 10.34
C THR A 130 -15.45 -15.02 10.75
N GLU A 131 -15.57 -16.23 11.30
CA GLU A 131 -14.48 -17.06 11.81
C GLU A 131 -14.15 -18.22 10.86
N PHE A 132 -13.92 -17.91 9.59
CA PHE A 132 -13.53 -18.94 8.62
C PHE A 132 -12.14 -19.49 8.95
N SER A 133 -12.02 -20.81 9.06
CA SER A 133 -10.74 -21.48 9.32
C SER A 133 -9.77 -21.40 8.13
N GLY A 134 -10.27 -21.02 6.95
CA GLY A 134 -9.47 -20.80 5.74
C GLY A 134 -10.33 -20.60 4.50
N LEU A 135 -9.70 -20.49 3.33
CA LEU A 135 -10.40 -20.33 2.05
C LEU A 135 -11.36 -21.48 1.73
N ASN A 136 -11.03 -22.71 2.14
CA ASN A 136 -11.91 -23.86 1.96
C ASN A 136 -13.22 -23.73 2.77
N ASP A 137 -13.14 -23.24 4.00
CA ASP A 137 -14.30 -23.03 4.87
C ASP A 137 -15.17 -21.85 4.37
N LEU A 138 -14.52 -20.82 3.78
CA LEU A 138 -15.23 -19.74 3.07
C LEU A 138 -15.94 -20.25 1.81
N LEU A 139 -15.26 -21.06 0.99
CA LEU A 139 -15.82 -21.64 -0.24
C LEU A 139 -16.98 -22.57 0.05
N ASP A 140 -16.85 -23.43 1.07
CA ASP A 140 -17.92 -24.33 1.53
C ASP A 140 -19.15 -23.53 2.00
N TYR A 141 -18.95 -22.46 2.78
CA TYR A 141 -20.01 -21.56 3.19
C TYR A 141 -20.73 -20.88 2.02
N LEU A 142 -19.99 -20.39 1.01
CA LEU A 142 -20.58 -19.78 -0.18
C LEU A 142 -21.34 -20.78 -1.05
N GLN A 143 -20.83 -22.01 -1.19
CA GLN A 143 -21.52 -23.08 -1.90
C GLN A 143 -22.82 -23.47 -1.19
N HIS A 144 -22.79 -23.55 0.14
CA HIS A 144 -23.96 -23.83 0.96
C HIS A 144 -25.02 -22.70 0.85
N GLN A 145 -24.59 -21.43 0.92
CA GLN A 145 -25.45 -20.26 0.72
C GLN A 145 -26.10 -20.23 -0.67
N ARG A 146 -25.35 -20.58 -1.72
CA ARG A 146 -25.86 -20.59 -3.10
C ARG A 146 -26.93 -21.67 -3.31
N GLY A 147 -26.73 -22.86 -2.77
CA GLY A 147 -27.67 -23.98 -2.90
C GLY A 147 -29.00 -23.80 -2.17
N VAL A 148 -29.06 -22.97 -1.13
CA VAL A 148 -30.30 -22.64 -0.40
C VAL A 148 -31.15 -21.60 -1.14
N LYS A 149 -30.51 -20.71 -1.92
CA LYS A 149 -31.22 -19.65 -2.66
C LYS A 149 -31.94 -20.15 -3.93
N ASP A 150 -31.54 -21.31 -4.44
CA ASP A 150 -32.10 -21.93 -5.65
C ASP A 150 -33.20 -22.98 -5.36
N LYS A 151 -33.75 -23.00 -4.13
CA LYS A 151 -34.95 -23.75 -3.72
C LYS A 151 -36.06 -22.81 -3.29
#